data_AF-A0AB36RIF8-F1
#
_entry.id   AF-A0AB36RIF8-F1
#
_cell.length_a   1.000
_cell.length_b   1.000
_cell.length_c   1.000
_cell.angle_alpha   90.00
_cell.angle_beta   90.00
_cell.angle_gamma   90.00
#
_symmetry.space_group_name_H-M   'P 1'
#
loop_
_entity.id
_entity.type
_entity.pdbx_description
1 polymer ?
#
loop_
_entity_poly.entity_id
_entity_poly.type
_entity_poly.pdbx_seq_one_letter_code
_entity_poly.pdbx_strand_id
1 'polypeptide(L)'
;MISYIGEYKEQFGVEAICRVLKQADRGFITSRGYRNATTRAPSARALSDSLLIPEIQRVHAENFSVYGIRKMWHAMNREGFHIGRDKTARLMKLAGVSGRRRGRTPVTTISPKVVMSIEFLDKESIDFLDTESMEFLDSF
;
A
#
# COMPACT_ATOMS: atom_id res chain seq x y z
N MET A 1 -2.61 13.02 -28.54
CA MET A 1 -3.84 13.42 -29.26
C MET A 1 -4.29 14.84 -28.92
N ILE A 2 -4.60 15.18 -27.66
CA ILE A 2 -5.02 16.56 -27.30
C ILE A 2 -3.90 17.59 -27.54
N SER A 3 -2.64 17.23 -27.26
CA SER A 3 -1.46 18.05 -27.57
C SER A 3 -1.36 18.38 -29.07
N TYR A 4 -1.43 17.36 -29.93
CA TYR A 4 -1.42 17.51 -31.38
C TYR A 4 -2.52 18.45 -31.89
N ILE A 5 -3.76 18.28 -31.41
CA ILE A 5 -4.85 19.20 -31.77
C ILE A 5 -4.54 20.62 -31.27
N GLY A 6 -3.96 20.76 -30.07
CA GLY A 6 -3.56 22.05 -29.51
C GLY A 6 -2.49 22.78 -30.32
N GLU A 7 -1.51 22.05 -30.87
CA GLU A 7 -0.43 22.59 -31.70
C GLU A 7 -0.91 23.08 -33.07
N TYR A 8 -1.83 22.34 -33.70
CA TYR A 8 -2.25 22.60 -35.08
C TYR A 8 -3.61 23.30 -35.21
N LYS A 9 -4.32 23.56 -34.10
CA LYS A 9 -5.65 24.21 -34.10
C LYS A 9 -5.66 25.58 -34.79
N GLU A 10 -4.58 26.35 -34.67
CA GLU A 10 -4.47 27.70 -35.24
C GLU A 10 -4.40 27.67 -36.76
N GLN A 11 -3.81 26.61 -37.33
CA GLN A 11 -3.58 26.48 -38.76
C GLN A 11 -4.76 25.82 -39.50
N PHE A 12 -5.35 24.78 -38.90
CA PHE A 12 -6.35 23.95 -39.59
C PHE A 12 -7.74 23.97 -38.93
N GLY A 13 -7.86 24.48 -37.70
CA GLY A 13 -9.09 24.39 -36.92
C GLY A 13 -9.34 23.00 -36.34
N VAL A 14 -9.88 22.96 -35.13
CA VAL A 14 -10.13 21.71 -34.38
C VAL A 14 -11.04 20.74 -35.13
N GLU A 15 -12.06 21.24 -35.81
CA GLU A 15 -13.04 20.38 -36.51
C GLU A 15 -12.46 19.68 -37.74
N ALA A 16 -11.59 20.34 -38.50
CA ALA A 16 -10.95 19.73 -39.67
C ALA A 16 -10.00 18.62 -39.24
N ILE A 17 -9.16 18.89 -38.23
CA ILE A 17 -8.23 17.91 -37.65
C ILE A 17 -9.00 16.69 -37.13
N CYS A 18 -10.06 16.89 -36.34
CA CYS A 18 -10.85 15.80 -35.80
C CYS A 18 -11.59 15.00 -36.88
N ARG A 19 -12.03 15.65 -37.96
CA ARG A 19 -12.72 14.98 -39.08
C ARG A 19 -11.80 14.03 -39.82
N VAL A 20 -10.58 14.46 -40.13
CA VAL A 20 -9.58 13.66 -40.84
C VAL A 20 -9.11 12.49 -39.97
N LEU A 21 -8.73 12.77 -38.73
CA LEU A 21 -8.15 11.75 -37.85
C LEU A 21 -9.14 10.69 -37.38
N LYS A 22 -10.44 11.01 -37.34
CA LYS A 22 -11.51 10.03 -37.08
C LYS A 22 -11.57 8.91 -38.13
N GLN A 23 -11.11 9.16 -39.35
CA GLN A 23 -11.06 8.15 -40.41
C GLN A 23 -9.82 7.25 -40.29
N ALA A 24 -8.73 7.78 -39.75
CA ALA A 24 -7.46 7.08 -39.61
C ALA A 24 -7.39 6.18 -38.35
N ASP A 25 -8.05 6.57 -37.25
CA ASP A 25 -7.96 5.87 -35.98
C ASP A 25 -9.33 5.60 -35.33
N ARG A 26 -9.63 4.33 -35.09
CA ARG A 26 -10.85 3.85 -34.40
C ARG A 26 -10.72 4.11 -32.90
N GLY A 27 -11.02 5.33 -32.51
CA GLY A 27 -10.91 5.81 -31.13
C GLY A 27 -10.64 7.31 -31.02
N PHE A 28 -10.51 7.99 -32.16
CA PHE A 28 -10.20 9.41 -32.21
C PHE A 28 -11.24 10.27 -31.48
N ILE A 29 -10.75 11.27 -30.73
CA ILE A 29 -11.60 12.15 -29.93
C ILE A 29 -12.42 13.07 -30.85
N THR A 30 -13.71 13.23 -30.57
CA THR A 30 -14.53 14.19 -31.32
C THR A 30 -14.16 15.63 -30.94
N SER A 31 -14.48 16.62 -31.78
CA SER A 31 -14.30 18.04 -31.45
C SER A 31 -14.95 18.42 -30.12
N ARG A 32 -16.12 17.83 -29.83
CA ARG A 32 -16.79 17.97 -28.53
C ARG A 32 -15.99 17.33 -27.39
N GLY A 33 -15.40 16.17 -27.61
CA GLY A 33 -14.48 15.51 -26.67
C GLY A 33 -13.22 16.34 -26.40
N TYR A 34 -12.62 16.95 -27.42
CA TYR A 34 -11.50 17.88 -27.28
C TYR A 34 -11.89 19.09 -26.44
N ARG A 35 -12.98 19.79 -26.80
CA ARG A 35 -13.47 20.94 -26.04
C ARG A 35 -13.73 20.58 -24.59
N ASN A 36 -14.44 19.48 -24.35
CA ASN A 36 -14.69 18.99 -23.00
C ASN A 36 -13.39 18.70 -22.25
N ALA A 37 -12.37 18.11 -22.88
CA ALA A 37 -11.09 17.84 -22.22
C ALA A 37 -10.32 19.13 -21.89
N THR A 38 -10.39 20.14 -22.76
CA THR A 38 -9.73 21.44 -22.57
C THR A 38 -10.46 22.35 -21.57
N THR A 39 -11.79 22.34 -21.54
CA THR A 39 -12.59 23.25 -20.72
C THR A 39 -13.07 22.63 -19.40
N ARG A 40 -12.79 21.35 -19.13
CA ARG A 40 -13.23 20.72 -17.88
C ARG A 40 -12.52 21.39 -16.72
N ALA A 41 -13.29 22.12 -15.91
CA ALA A 41 -12.81 22.58 -14.62
C ALA A 41 -12.33 21.36 -13.80
N PRO A 42 -11.19 21.46 -13.11
CA PRO A 42 -10.72 20.39 -12.25
C PRO A 42 -11.82 20.05 -11.24
N SER A 43 -12.12 18.76 -11.08
CA SER A 43 -13.11 18.33 -10.09
C SER A 43 -12.68 18.80 -8.69
N ALA A 44 -13.64 19.01 -7.78
CA ALA A 44 -13.34 19.38 -6.39
C ALA A 44 -12.29 18.45 -5.74
N ARG A 45 -12.31 17.16 -6.10
CA ARG A 45 -11.31 16.17 -5.66
C ARG A 45 -9.93 16.47 -6.21
N ALA A 46 -9.81 16.80 -7.49
CA ALA A 46 -8.54 17.14 -8.13
C ALA A 46 -7.93 18.42 -7.53
N LEU A 47 -8.76 19.40 -7.19
CA LEU A 47 -8.34 20.61 -6.48
C LEU A 47 -7.84 20.30 -5.07
N SER A 48 -8.57 19.49 -4.30
CA SER A 48 -8.10 19.05 -2.98
C SER A 48 -6.80 18.24 -3.07
N ASP A 49 -6.67 17.40 -4.09
CA ASP A 49 -5.46 16.60 -4.29
C ASP A 49 -4.26 17.46 -4.66
N SER A 50 -4.42 18.48 -5.51
CA SER A 50 -3.33 19.41 -5.86
C SER A 50 -2.79 20.16 -4.65
N LEU A 51 -3.63 20.43 -3.64
CA LEU A 51 -3.20 21.04 -2.38
C LEU A 51 -2.50 20.04 -1.44
N LEU A 52 -2.90 18.77 -1.46
CA LEU A 52 -2.35 17.74 -0.57
C LEU A 52 -1.06 17.08 -1.08
N ILE A 53 -0.84 17.08 -2.40
CA ILE A 53 0.39 16.56 -3.01
C ILE A 53 1.67 17.22 -2.47
N PRO A 54 1.80 18.56 -2.43
CA PRO A 54 3.00 19.21 -1.90
C PRO A 54 3.21 18.92 -0.41
N GLU A 55 2.14 18.86 0.38
CA GLU A 55 2.24 18.51 1.80
C GLU A 55 2.77 17.10 2.01
N ILE A 56 2.28 16.12 1.24
CA ILE A 56 2.79 14.74 1.31
C ILE A 56 4.27 14.68 0.94
N GLN A 57 4.73 15.48 -0.03
CA GLN A 57 6.15 15.55 -0.39
C GLN A 57 6.98 16.17 0.74
N ARG A 58 6.48 17.25 1.37
CA ARG A 58 7.13 17.88 2.53
C ARG A 58 7.28 16.89 3.69
N VAL A 59 6.20 16.26 4.11
CA VAL A 59 6.21 15.26 5.20
C VAL A 59 7.10 14.06 4.83
N HIS A 60 7.10 13.62 3.58
CA HIS A 60 7.97 12.53 3.13
C HIS A 60 9.45 12.89 3.18
N ALA A 61 9.81 14.11 2.76
CA ALA A 61 11.16 14.63 2.80
C ALA A 61 11.66 14.80 4.25
N GLU A 62 10.83 15.37 5.14
CA GLU A 62 11.13 15.52 6.57
C GLU A 62 11.38 14.18 7.27
N ASN A 63 10.73 13.11 6.80
CA ASN A 63 10.88 11.76 7.33
C ASN A 63 11.88 10.89 6.52
N PHE A 64 12.89 11.54 5.91
CA PHE A 64 14.01 10.91 5.19
C PHE A 64 13.59 9.94 4.07
N SER A 65 12.45 10.16 3.44
CA SER A 65 11.88 9.26 2.42
C SER A 65 11.61 7.80 2.90
N VAL A 66 11.64 7.54 4.20
CA VAL A 66 11.46 6.18 4.75
C VAL A 66 9.98 5.79 4.80
N TYR A 67 9.09 6.78 4.92
CA TYR A 67 7.68 6.51 5.18
C TYR A 67 6.96 5.95 3.95
N GLY A 68 6.48 4.72 4.09
CA GLY A 68 5.48 4.14 3.21
C GLY A 68 4.07 4.56 3.59
N ILE A 69 3.08 4.07 2.83
CA ILE A 69 1.65 4.42 2.91
C ILE A 69 1.11 4.47 4.34
N ARG A 70 1.35 3.43 5.15
CA ARG A 70 0.80 3.35 6.51
C ARG A 70 1.39 4.40 7.45
N LYS A 71 2.71 4.63 7.38
CA LYS A 71 3.38 5.63 8.22
C LYS A 71 3.02 7.05 7.78
N MET A 72 2.94 7.25 6.46
CA MET A 72 2.51 8.52 5.87
C MET A 72 1.08 8.88 6.28
N TRP A 73 0.17 7.91 6.26
CA TRP A 73 -1.22 8.12 6.68
C TRP A 73 -1.33 8.61 8.12
N HIS A 74 -0.58 7.99 9.05
CA HIS A 74 -0.54 8.45 10.44
C HIS A 74 0.14 9.81 10.60
N ALA A 75 1.19 10.10 9.82
CA ALA A 75 1.87 11.39 9.84
C ALA A 75 0.93 12.52 9.38
N MET A 76 0.26 12.34 8.24
CA MET A 76 -0.72 13.30 7.71
C MET A 76 -1.90 13.52 8.66
N ASN A 77 -2.35 12.48 9.37
CA ASN A 77 -3.39 12.63 10.39
C ASN A 77 -2.90 13.39 11.63
N ARG A 78 -1.62 13.26 12.00
CA ARG A 78 -1.03 14.03 13.10
C ARG A 78 -0.91 15.51 12.77
N GLU A 79 -0.72 15.85 11.51
CA GLU A 79 -0.69 17.23 11.01
C GLU A 79 -2.08 17.83 10.78
N GLY A 80 -3.16 17.04 10.95
CA GLY A 80 -4.54 17.53 10.91
C GLY A 80 -5.24 17.40 9.55
N PHE A 81 -4.66 16.74 8.56
CA PHE A 81 -5.27 16.61 7.23
C PHE A 81 -6.39 15.55 7.13
N HIS A 82 -6.61 14.75 8.17
CA HIS A 82 -7.66 13.73 8.29
C HIS A 82 -7.98 12.97 6.98
N ILE A 83 -6.96 12.35 6.39
CA ILE A 83 -7.09 11.61 5.13
C ILE A 83 -7.24 10.10 5.38
N GLY A 84 -7.93 9.41 4.47
CA GLY A 84 -7.98 7.94 4.48
C GLY A 84 -6.68 7.29 3.99
N ARG A 85 -6.45 6.03 4.37
CA ARG A 85 -5.29 5.25 3.93
C ARG A 85 -5.18 5.16 2.40
N ASP A 86 -6.29 4.87 1.72
CA ASP A 86 -6.29 4.70 0.26
C ASP A 86 -6.11 6.02 -0.48
N LYS A 87 -6.66 7.11 0.09
CA LYS A 87 -6.39 8.47 -0.39
C LYS A 87 -4.90 8.79 -0.29
N THR A 88 -4.28 8.45 0.84
CA THR A 88 -2.83 8.61 1.03
C THR A 88 -2.04 7.81 0.01
N ALA A 89 -2.39 6.53 -0.21
CA ALA A 89 -1.73 5.67 -1.19
C ALA A 89 -1.79 6.25 -2.61
N ARG A 90 -2.97 6.71 -3.01
CA ARG A 90 -3.19 7.34 -4.32
C ARG A 90 -2.38 8.63 -4.45
N LEU A 91 -2.40 9.49 -3.44
CA LEU A 91 -1.66 10.75 -3.46
C LEU A 91 -0.14 10.52 -3.48
N MET A 92 0.37 9.53 -2.72
CA MET A 92 1.78 9.13 -2.80
C MET A 92 2.17 8.68 -4.20
N LYS A 93 1.30 7.92 -4.89
CA LYS A 93 1.53 7.51 -6.29
C LYS A 93 1.54 8.71 -7.24
N LEU A 94 0.62 9.66 -7.08
CA LEU A 94 0.56 10.88 -7.89
C LEU A 94 1.78 11.79 -7.64
N ALA A 95 2.24 11.88 -6.39
CA ALA A 95 3.40 12.65 -5.98
C ALA A 95 4.74 11.97 -6.31
N GLY A 96 4.74 10.72 -6.79
CA GLY A 96 5.94 9.95 -7.12
C GLY A 96 6.75 9.47 -5.92
N VAL A 97 6.19 9.54 -4.70
CA VAL A 97 6.91 9.17 -3.47
C VAL A 97 6.63 7.73 -3.07
N SER A 98 7.66 7.03 -2.60
CA SER A 98 7.54 5.67 -2.08
C SER A 98 8.36 5.52 -0.81
N GLY A 99 7.90 4.63 0.08
CA GLY A 99 8.65 4.31 1.29
C GLY A 99 9.79 3.35 1.01
N ARG A 100 10.95 3.59 1.62
CA ARG A 100 12.09 2.67 1.56
C ARG A 100 11.71 1.30 2.17
N ARG A 101 11.88 0.22 1.40
CA ARG A 101 11.81 -1.16 1.92
C ARG A 101 13.23 -1.66 2.22
N ARG A 102 13.48 -2.19 3.43
CA ARG A 102 14.69 -3.00 3.67
C ARG A 102 14.55 -4.29 2.87
N GLY A 103 15.62 -4.70 2.18
CA GLY A 103 15.72 -6.04 1.59
C GLY A 103 15.54 -7.12 2.65
N ARG A 104 15.20 -8.35 2.22
CA ARG A 104 15.15 -9.52 3.10
C ARG A 104 16.50 -9.67 3.82
N THR A 105 16.48 -9.84 5.13
CA THR A 105 17.63 -10.39 5.86
C THR A 105 17.81 -11.85 5.41
N PRO A 106 19.00 -12.30 4.98
CA PRO A 106 19.25 -13.72 4.77
C PRO A 106 19.07 -14.45 6.11
N VAL A 107 18.23 -15.48 6.12
CA VAL A 107 18.06 -16.34 7.30
C VAL A 107 19.28 -17.25 7.37
N THR A 108 20.27 -16.86 8.16
CA THR A 108 21.30 -17.79 8.64
C THR A 108 20.84 -18.30 10.00
N THR A 109 20.85 -19.63 10.16
CA THR A 109 20.40 -20.42 11.34
C THR A 109 18.98 -20.96 11.21
N ILE A 110 18.88 -22.16 10.64
CA ILE A 110 17.76 -23.08 10.87
C ILE A 110 18.13 -23.84 12.16
N SER A 111 17.52 -23.51 13.29
CA SER A 111 17.60 -24.34 14.49
C SER A 111 16.73 -25.60 14.30
N PRO A 112 17.22 -26.82 14.58
CA PRO A 112 16.39 -28.02 14.49
C PRO A 112 15.21 -27.92 15.46
N LYS A 113 14.00 -28.18 14.97
CA LYS A 113 12.77 -28.19 15.76
C LYS A 113 12.84 -29.31 16.81
N VAL A 114 12.95 -28.97 18.08
CA VAL A 114 12.58 -29.88 19.16
C VAL A 114 11.05 -29.91 19.21
N VAL A 115 10.46 -31.05 18.90
CA VAL A 115 9.02 -31.30 19.05
C VAL A 115 8.80 -31.87 20.46
N MET A 116 8.24 -31.03 21.34
CA MET A 116 7.59 -31.37 22.60
C MET A 116 6.28 -30.57 22.54
N SER A 117 5.08 -31.09 22.75
CA SER A 117 4.58 -32.25 23.47
C SER A 117 3.28 -32.68 22.76
N ILE A 118 2.54 -33.73 23.07
CA ILE A 118 1.64 -33.89 24.23
C ILE A 118 0.94 -35.24 23.99
N GLU A 119 0.99 -36.20 24.91
CA GLU A 119 -0.24 -36.91 25.27
C GLU A 119 -0.42 -36.75 26.78
N PHE A 120 -1.57 -36.17 27.09
CA PHE A 120 -2.06 -35.78 28.39
C PHE A 120 -3.24 -36.73 28.65
N LEU A 121 -3.29 -37.27 29.87
CA LEU A 121 -4.35 -38.11 30.48
C LEU A 121 -4.22 -39.62 30.26
N ASP A 122 -3.70 -40.32 31.25
CA ASP A 122 -4.59 -41.02 32.18
C ASP A 122 -3.84 -41.67 33.34
N LYS A 123 -4.51 -41.66 34.51
CA LYS A 123 -4.24 -42.39 35.75
C LYS A 123 -3.39 -41.70 36.83
N GLU A 124 -4.04 -40.82 37.59
CA GLU A 124 -4.09 -41.10 39.03
C GLU A 124 -4.49 -42.58 39.21
N SER A 125 -3.58 -43.47 39.61
CA SER A 125 -3.91 -44.72 40.35
C SER A 125 -2.77 -45.71 40.65
N ILE A 126 -1.57 -45.64 40.05
CA ILE A 126 -0.53 -46.71 40.20
C ILE A 126 0.84 -46.04 39.99
N ASP A 127 1.55 -45.49 40.98
CA ASP A 127 2.50 -46.21 41.85
C ASP A 127 2.80 -45.39 43.13
N PHE A 128 1.77 -45.15 43.95
CA PHE A 128 1.89 -44.77 45.38
C PHE A 128 2.51 -45.90 46.24
N LEU A 129 3.26 -46.83 45.63
CA LEU A 129 3.85 -47.99 46.25
C LEU A 129 5.30 -48.14 45.78
N ASP A 130 6.09 -47.08 45.96
CA ASP A 130 7.50 -47.27 46.30
C ASP A 130 7.88 -46.19 47.30
N THR A 131 8.38 -46.63 48.46
CA THR A 131 9.12 -45.84 49.45
C THR A 131 8.33 -45.23 50.63
N GLU A 132 7.70 -46.03 51.51
CA GLU A 132 7.68 -45.76 52.98
C GLU A 132 6.97 -46.85 53.83
N SER A 133 7.41 -48.10 53.72
CA SER A 133 7.24 -49.20 54.72
C SER A 133 7.70 -50.47 54.01
N MET A 134 8.86 -51.07 54.25
CA MET A 134 9.21 -51.62 55.55
C MET A 134 10.67 -52.10 55.47
N GLU A 135 11.62 -51.29 55.96
CA GLU A 135 12.68 -51.87 56.79
C GLU A 135 11.98 -52.41 58.05
N PHE A 136 11.39 -53.60 57.96
CA PHE A 136 11.01 -54.37 59.13
C PHE A 136 10.90 -55.84 58.70
N LEU A 137 11.82 -56.66 59.23
CA LEU A 137 11.82 -58.13 59.29
C LEU A 137 12.57 -58.86 58.17
N ASP A 138 13.90 -58.74 58.25
CA ASP A 138 14.75 -59.94 58.29
C ASP A 138 14.40 -60.75 59.56
N SER A 139 13.28 -61.49 59.55
CA SER A 139 12.91 -62.47 60.60
C SER A 139 11.69 -63.31 60.21
N PHE A 140 11.89 -64.36 59.40
CA PHE A 140 11.38 -65.72 59.62
C PHE A 140 11.97 -66.71 58.62
#